data_AF-A0A924QC06-F1
#
_entry.id   AF-A0A924QC06-F1
#
_cell.length_a   1.000
_cell.length_b   1.000
_cell.length_c   1.000
_cell.angle_alpha   90.00
_cell.angle_beta   90.00
_cell.angle_gamma   90.00
#
_symmetry.space_group_name_H-M   'P 1'
#
loop_
_entity.id
_entity.type
_entity.pdbx_description
1 polymer ?
#
loop_
_entity_poly.entity_id
_entity_poly.type
_entity_poly.pdbx_seq_one_letter_code
_entity_poly.pdbx_strand_id
1 'polypeptide(L)' 'KNDPNVPEALKLLGKRGVHIEEMDTSYFLSRDIVIPTLGAGMAMWREKLFASMHHNASGAADFLGLPTNRVVELGSKVEI' A
#
# COMPACT_ATOMS: atom_id res chain seq x y z
N LYS A 1 16.69 -10.35 -9.03
CA LYS A 1 16.08 -9.85 -7.79
C LYS A 1 15.06 -8.80 -8.23
N ASN A 2 13.77 -9.04 -8.02
CA ASN A 2 12.69 -8.16 -8.50
C ASN A 2 12.22 -7.27 -7.36
N ASP A 3 13.08 -6.35 -6.91
CA ASP A 3 12.73 -5.36 -5.90
C ASP A 3 12.29 -4.08 -6.64
N PRO A 4 10.99 -3.73 -6.67
CA PRO A 4 10.54 -2.54 -7.36
C PRO A 4 10.92 -1.29 -6.57
N ASN A 5 11.39 -0.26 -7.28
CA ASN A 5 11.66 1.07 -6.73
C ASN A 5 10.96 2.09 -7.62
N VAL A 6 9.80 2.55 -7.18
CA VAL A 6 8.96 3.48 -7.93
C VAL A 6 9.61 4.86 -8.09
N PRO A 7 10.21 5.48 -7.05
CA PRO A 7 10.91 6.76 -7.21
C PRO A 7 12.01 6.71 -8.27
N GLU A 8 12.84 5.66 -8.27
CA GLU A 8 13.88 5.48 -9.28
C GLU A 8 13.31 5.26 -10.69
N ALA A 9 12.21 4.51 -10.81
CA ALA A 9 11.55 4.32 -12.10
C ALA A 9 10.99 5.65 -12.67
N LEU A 10 10.46 6.52 -11.81
CA LEU A 10 9.93 7.83 -12.22
C LEU A 10 11.02 8.78 -12.74
N LYS A 11 12.25 8.71 -12.22
CA LYS A 11 13.39 9.49 -12.74
C LYS A 11 13.68 9.24 -14.21
N LEU A 12 13.37 8.04 -14.71
CA LEU A 12 13.58 7.69 -16.12
C LEU A 12 12.73 8.54 -17.07
N LEU A 13 11.62 9.11 -16.59
CA LEU A 13 10.78 10.02 -17.37
C LEU A 13 11.47 11.36 -17.67
N GLY A 14 12.49 11.74 -16.90
CA GLY A 14 13.32 12.92 -17.17
C GLY A 14 13.98 12.87 -18.56
N LYS A 15 14.33 11.66 -19.04
CA LYS A 15 14.84 11.44 -20.40
C LYS A 15 13.83 11.77 -21.50
N ARG A 16 12.54 11.87 -21.15
CA ARG A 16 11.43 12.24 -22.04
C ARG A 16 10.93 13.67 -21.78
N GLY A 17 11.68 14.46 -21.00
CA GLY A 17 11.35 15.85 -20.67
C GLY A 17 10.40 16.03 -19.49
N VAL A 18 9.94 14.96 -18.85
CA VAL A 18 9.05 15.04 -17.67
C VAL A 18 9.89 14.96 -16.41
N HIS A 19 10.04 16.09 -15.73
CA HIS A 19 10.71 16.16 -14.43
C HIS A 19 9.70 16.07 -13.30
N ILE A 20 9.96 15.17 -12.36
CA ILE A 20 9.15 14.95 -11.18
C ILE A 20 10.04 15.29 -9.99
N GLU A 21 9.73 16.40 -9.31
CA GLU A 21 10.46 16.83 -8.13
C GLU A 21 10.06 15.94 -6.94
N GLU A 22 11.00 15.14 -6.43
CA GLU A 22 10.74 14.21 -5.32
C GLU A 22 10.19 14.93 -4.07
N MET A 23 10.73 16.11 -3.79
CA MET A 23 10.36 16.92 -2.63
C MET A 23 9.00 17.59 -2.77
N ASP A 24 8.40 17.62 -3.96
CA ASP A 24 7.06 18.18 -4.23
C ASP A 24 6.02 17.12 -4.66
N THR A 25 6.48 15.90 -4.97
CA THR A 25 5.62 14.76 -5.31
C THR A 25 5.13 13.95 -4.09
N SER A 26 3.82 13.78 -3.96
CA SER A 26 3.20 12.90 -2.97
C SER A 26 2.61 11.64 -3.64
N TYR A 27 2.78 10.49 -3.00
CA TYR A 27 2.27 9.20 -3.45
C TYR A 27 0.98 8.84 -2.71
N PHE A 28 -0.06 8.50 -3.45
CA PHE A 28 -1.33 8.09 -2.87
C PHE A 28 -1.51 6.58 -3.04
N LEU A 29 -1.76 5.88 -1.93
CA LEU A 29 -2.02 4.45 -1.93
C LEU A 29 -3.38 4.18 -1.30
N SER A 30 -4.18 3.34 -1.93
CA SER A 30 -5.41 2.82 -1.33
C SER A 30 -5.06 1.65 -0.39
N ARG A 31 -5.57 1.69 0.84
CA ARG A 31 -5.48 0.56 1.77
C ARG A 31 -6.89 0.10 2.12
N ASP A 32 -7.24 -1.12 1.71
CA ASP A 32 -8.49 -1.73 2.13
C ASP A 32 -8.33 -2.24 3.56
N ILE A 33 -9.14 -1.71 4.47
CA ILE A 33 -9.21 -2.17 5.85
C ILE A 33 -10.41 -3.10 5.95
N VAL A 34 -10.11 -4.38 6.17
CA VAL A 34 -11.12 -5.42 6.39
C VAL A 34 -11.67 -5.29 7.81
N ILE A 35 -12.97 -5.06 7.94
CA ILE A 35 -13.67 -5.03 9.22
C ILE A 35 -14.54 -6.29 9.34
N PRO A 36 -14.37 -7.11 10.40
CA PRO A 36 -15.19 -8.30 10.61
C PRO A 36 -16.62 -7.94 11.03
N THR A 37 -17.62 -8.60 10.44
CA THR A 37 -19.05 -8.38 10.76
C THR A 37 -19.54 -9.34 11.84
N LEU A 38 -20.16 -8.83 12.92
CA LEU A 38 -20.67 -9.65 14.02
C LEU A 38 -21.95 -10.41 13.63
N GLY A 39 -21.89 -11.76 13.67
CA GLY A 39 -23.07 -12.63 13.70
C GLY A 39 -23.42 -13.37 12.40
N ALA A 40 -22.81 -13.01 11.26
CA ALA A 40 -23.01 -13.70 9.97
C ALA A 40 -21.77 -13.61 9.06
N GLY A 41 -20.60 -13.91 9.59
CA GLY A 41 -19.30 -13.78 8.91
C GLY A 41 -18.50 -15.08 8.79
N MET A 42 -17.19 -14.93 8.60
CA MET A 42 -16.25 -16.03 8.43
C MET A 42 -16.04 -16.81 9.74
N ALA A 43 -15.70 -18.10 9.68
CA ALA A 43 -15.36 -18.86 10.90
C ALA A 43 -14.21 -18.19 11.67
N MET A 44 -14.31 -18.05 13.00
CA MET A 44 -13.36 -17.30 13.84
C MET A 44 -11.87 -17.68 13.64
N TRP A 45 -11.57 -18.94 13.35
CA TRP A 45 -10.19 -19.37 13.09
C TRP A 45 -9.66 -18.84 11.76
N ARG A 46 -10.54 -18.69 10.75
CA ARG A 46 -10.21 -18.08 9.46
C ARG A 46 -10.00 -16.58 9.62
N GLU A 47 -10.85 -15.89 10.38
CA GLU A 47 -10.65 -14.45 10.68
C GLU A 47 -9.29 -14.20 11.33
N LYS A 48 -8.92 -14.99 12.35
CA LYS A 48 -7.61 -14.90 13.00
C LYS A 48 -6.45 -15.14 12.03
N LEU A 49 -6.58 -16.13 11.14
CA LEU A 49 -5.56 -16.42 10.12
C LEU A 49 -5.41 -15.25 9.14
N PHE A 50 -6.52 -14.76 8.59
CA PHE A 50 -6.52 -13.64 7.63
C PHE A 50 -6.02 -12.34 8.28
N ALA A 51 -6.44 -12.02 9.50
CA ALA A 51 -5.96 -10.86 10.23
C ALA A 51 -4.45 -10.93 10.48
N SER A 52 -3.93 -12.11 10.86
CA SER A 52 -2.50 -12.31 11.05
C SER A 52 -1.72 -12.19 9.73
N MET A 53 -2.22 -12.77 8.63
CA MET A 53 -1.58 -12.62 7.31
C MET A 53 -1.58 -11.18 6.81
N HIS A 54 -2.70 -10.47 6.98
CA HIS A 54 -2.83 -9.07 6.56
C HIS A 54 -1.92 -8.15 7.38
N HIS A 55 -1.76 -8.42 8.68
CA HIS A 55 -0.84 -7.67 9.54
C HIS A 55 0.64 -7.94 9.20
N ASN A 56 0.98 -9.16 8.76
CA ASN A 56 2.34 -9.56 8.39
C ASN A 56 2.72 -9.22 6.94
N ALA A 57 1.76 -8.82 6.10
CA ALA A 57 2.06 -8.34 4.75
C ALA A 57 2.74 -6.96 4.86
N SER A 58 3.95 -6.85 4.32
CA SER A 58 4.62 -5.55 4.18
C SER A 58 3.70 -4.57 3.44
N GLY A 59 3.66 -3.32 3.91
CA GLY A 59 2.82 -2.30 3.30
C GLY A 59 3.20 -2.09 1.83
N ALA A 60 2.22 -1.76 0.99
CA ALA A 60 2.49 -1.48 -0.43
C ALA A 60 3.55 -0.37 -0.61
N ALA A 61 3.59 0.62 0.30
CA ALA A 61 4.61 1.66 0.33
C ALA A 61 6.03 1.09 0.46
N ASP A 62 6.23 0.16 1.42
CA ASP A 62 7.53 -0.45 1.68
C ASP A 62 7.97 -1.34 0.52
N PHE A 63 7.03 -2.12 -0.04
CA PHE A 63 7.30 -2.98 -1.20
C PHE A 63 7.74 -2.17 -2.43
N LEU A 64 7.13 -1.00 -2.65
CA LEU A 64 7.42 -0.12 -3.79
C LEU A 64 8.61 0.83 -3.55
N GLY A 65 9.21 0.79 -2.36
CA GLY A 65 10.34 1.66 -1.98
C GLY A 65 9.95 3.13 -1.82
N LEU A 66 8.73 3.43 -1.39
CA LEU A 66 8.25 4.81 -1.25
C LEU A 66 8.77 5.46 0.04
N PRO A 67 9.19 6.74 0.00
CA PRO A 67 9.60 7.47 1.19
C PRO A 67 8.41 7.77 2.10
N THR A 68 8.48 7.35 3.37
CA THR A 68 7.35 7.38 4.34
C THR A 68 6.77 8.78 4.55
N ASN A 69 7.56 9.84 4.44
CA ASN A 69 7.13 11.23 4.57
C ASN A 69 6.40 11.78 3.33
N ARG A 70 6.24 10.99 2.26
CA ARG A 70 5.58 11.37 1.01
C ARG A 70 4.42 10.46 0.64
N VAL A 71 4.07 9.52 1.50
CA VAL A 71 2.96 8.59 1.27
C VAL A 71 1.72 9.06 2.02
N VAL A 72 0.60 9.13 1.30
CA VAL A 72 -0.73 9.34 1.85
C VAL A 72 -1.54 8.08 1.61
N GLU A 73 -1.87 7.37 2.69
CA GLU A 73 -2.73 6.19 2.63
C GLU A 73 -4.20 6.58 2.75
N LEU A 74 -4.99 6.28 1.73
CA LEU A 74 -6.44 6.46 1.70
C LEU A 74 -7.11 5.14 2.07
N GLY A 75 -7.62 5.06 3.30
CA GLY A 75 -8.31 3.87 3.81
C GLY A 75 -9.76 3.79 3.33
N SER A 76 -10.13 2.71 2.65
CA SER A 76 -11.55 2.36 2.42
C SER A 76 -11.92 1.20 3.35
N LYS A 77 -13.07 1.31 4.03
CA LYS A 77 -13.58 0.26 4.92
C LYS A 77 -14.39 -0.73 4.09
N VAL A 78 -13.98 -1.99 4.08
CA VAL A 78 -14.72 -3.09 3.43
C VAL A 78 -15.21 -4.03 4.53
N GLU A 79 -16.53 -4.20 4.61
CA GLU A 79 -17.19 -5.14 5.52
C GLU A 79 -17.25 -6.53 4.85
N ILE A 80 -16.90 -7.58 5.61
CA ILE A 80 -16.95 -8.99 5.16
C ILE A 80 -17.72 -9.85 6.17
#